data_AF-A0A1X7IN32-F1
#
_entry.id   AF-A0A1X7IN32-F1
#
_cell.length_a   1.000
_cell.length_b   1.000
_cell.length_c   1.000
_cell.angle_alpha   90.00
_cell.angle_beta   90.00
_cell.angle_gamma   90.00
#
_symmetry.space_group_name_H-M   'P 1'
#
loop_
_entity.id
_entity.type
_entity.pdbx_description
1 polymer ?
#
loop_
_entity_poly.entity_id
_entity_poly.type
_entity_poly.pdbx_seq_one_letter_code
_entity_poly.pdbx_strand_id
1 'polypeptide(L)'
;MAGKNVLWRQRRGGSFAVIVLCLVFIQCAVGQNKEFVLLEHPSEQDSFQLYHYRINTLDLYKVDYNVELYNVVFPRNERSYERIILFSALPDFHSKSLWREIKDTSILVNVRKVKELENLFMPSLGYHDGMDLKRKFLHEYILVKKSGDTYFQAKVCLMEMFEVKNMTPIIPSPYGLLNLQEQPLSLAAYLKNYTEDTVRSQSYPVHIFGKEYGVNYKEGWRMWKEYLSRVFVTNTGQSAYQFWTSAASNIADFPDISRGIERFVYVPGRGIIGGSYDFHFFKHDLRVLDHNPDLLPTNSLTKEGWNENVLTEKVMMGDFIR
;
A
#
# COMPACT_ATOMS: atom_id res chain seq x y z
N MET A 1 53.03 -19.03 51.41
CA MET A 1 51.83 -19.50 50.68
C MET A 1 50.75 -18.44 50.81
N ALA A 2 50.13 -18.08 49.68
CA ALA A 2 48.89 -17.29 49.49
C ALA A 2 48.75 -15.99 50.31
N GLY A 3 48.74 -14.77 49.74
CA GLY A 3 47.93 -14.30 48.62
C GLY A 3 46.56 -13.84 49.11
N LYS A 4 46.25 -12.53 49.07
CA LYS A 4 44.88 -12.01 48.85
C LYS A 4 44.86 -10.50 48.56
N ASN A 5 44.04 -10.20 47.55
CA ASN A 5 43.90 -8.96 46.81
C ASN A 5 42.99 -7.93 47.49
N VAL A 6 43.35 -6.67 47.24
CA VAL A 6 42.58 -5.44 46.97
C VAL A 6 41.06 -5.57 46.85
N LEU A 7 40.32 -4.62 47.44
CA LEU A 7 39.13 -4.03 46.80
C LEU A 7 38.83 -2.60 47.30
N TRP A 8 39.27 -1.63 46.50
CA TRP A 8 38.79 -0.24 46.55
C TRP A 8 37.38 -0.17 45.97
N ARG A 9 36.42 0.34 46.76
CA ARG A 9 35.02 0.51 46.37
C ARG A 9 34.88 1.82 45.58
N GLN A 10 34.87 1.74 44.26
CA GLN A 10 34.62 2.88 43.37
C GLN A 10 33.10 3.12 43.25
N ARG A 11 32.63 4.31 43.65
CA ARG A 11 31.25 4.78 43.47
C ARG A 11 30.90 4.79 41.96
N ARG A 12 30.16 3.79 41.48
CA ARG A 12 29.53 3.76 40.15
C ARG A 12 28.05 4.10 40.30
N GLY A 13 27.72 5.40 40.36
CA GLY A 13 26.33 5.86 40.43
C GLY A 13 25.95 6.91 39.38
N GLY A 14 26.92 7.65 38.83
CA GLY A 14 26.65 8.74 37.88
C GLY A 14 26.60 8.34 36.41
N SER A 15 27.41 7.37 35.99
CA SER A 15 27.57 7.05 34.55
C SER A 15 26.47 6.14 33.99
N PHE A 16 25.84 5.31 34.82
CA PHE A 16 24.81 4.37 34.36
C PHE A 16 23.48 5.09 34.05
N ALA A 17 23.13 6.10 34.85
CA ALA A 17 21.92 6.90 34.64
C ALA A 17 22.01 7.74 33.34
N VAL A 18 23.19 8.27 33.01
CA VAL A 18 23.40 9.05 31.78
C VAL A 18 23.38 8.16 30.54
N ILE A 19 23.96 6.94 30.60
CA ILE A 19 23.94 5.99 29.48
C ILE A 19 22.51 5.48 29.23
N VAL A 20 21.74 5.21 30.28
CA VAL A 20 20.32 4.83 30.15
C VAL A 20 19.49 5.99 29.60
N LEU A 21 19.73 7.23 30.02
CA LEU A 21 19.04 8.40 29.45
C LEU A 21 19.36 8.56 27.96
N CYS A 22 20.63 8.42 27.55
CA CYS A 22 21.02 8.49 26.14
C CYS A 22 20.41 7.36 25.31
N LEU A 23 20.29 6.14 25.84
CA LEU A 23 19.63 5.02 25.15
C LEU A 23 18.12 5.22 25.01
N VAL A 24 17.46 5.83 26.01
CA VAL A 24 16.04 6.19 25.94
C VAL A 24 15.79 7.32 24.92
N PHE A 25 16.70 8.29 24.81
CA PHE A 25 16.61 9.33 23.76
C PHE A 25 16.90 8.79 22.35
N ILE A 26 17.79 7.81 22.19
CA ILE A 26 18.05 7.17 20.89
C ILE A 26 16.87 6.30 20.46
N GLN A 27 16.16 5.65 21.40
CA GLN A 27 14.93 4.92 21.08
C GLN A 27 13.73 5.84 20.74
N CYS A 28 13.71 7.08 21.25
CA CYS A 28 12.69 8.06 20.89
C CYS A 28 12.89 8.71 19.51
N ALA A 29 14.01 8.45 18.83
CA ALA A 29 14.35 9.02 17.54
C ALA A 29 14.24 8.04 16.36
N VAL A 30 13.62 6.87 16.54
CA VAL A 30 13.17 6.04 15.40
C VAL A 30 11.82 6.59 14.91
N GLY A 31 11.83 7.86 14.49
CA GLY A 31 10.77 8.36 13.62
C GLY A 31 10.93 7.65 12.29
N GLN A 32 9.85 7.06 11.75
CA GLN A 32 9.86 6.64 10.35
C GLN A 32 10.20 7.88 9.51
N ASN A 33 11.35 7.86 8.84
CA ASN A 33 11.77 8.97 7.98
C ASN A 33 10.75 9.08 6.84
N LYS A 34 9.93 10.13 6.88
CA LYS A 34 9.01 10.47 5.80
C LYS A 34 9.81 11.15 4.70
N GLU A 35 9.69 10.63 3.48
CA GLU A 35 10.24 11.23 2.28
C GLU A 35 9.13 11.99 1.55
N PHE A 36 9.33 13.29 1.33
CA PHE A 36 8.41 14.07 0.52
C PHE A 36 8.77 13.88 -0.96
N VAL A 37 7.76 13.63 -1.79
CA VAL A 37 7.91 13.42 -3.24
C VAL A 37 7.14 14.51 -3.96
N LEU A 38 7.83 15.32 -4.76
CA LEU A 38 7.19 16.39 -5.51
C LEU A 38 6.56 15.84 -6.80
N LEU A 39 5.24 15.96 -6.90
CA LEU A 39 4.49 15.71 -8.11
C LEU A 39 4.74 16.86 -9.10
N GLU A 40 5.67 16.64 -10.01
CA GLU A 40 5.97 17.56 -11.11
C GLU A 40 5.30 17.06 -12.40
N HIS A 41 4.84 17.99 -13.24
CA HIS A 41 4.45 17.63 -14.59
C HIS A 41 5.70 17.13 -15.35
N PRO A 42 5.63 15.97 -16.01
CA PRO A 42 6.76 15.47 -16.77
C PRO A 42 7.12 16.46 -17.88
N SER A 43 8.41 16.71 -18.05
CA SER A 43 8.95 17.42 -19.19
C SER A 43 9.00 16.52 -20.43
N GLU A 44 9.15 17.09 -21.62
CA GLU A 44 9.33 16.30 -22.85
C GLU A 44 10.55 15.36 -22.81
N GLN A 45 11.50 15.61 -21.91
CA GLN A 45 12.73 14.83 -21.74
C GLN A 45 12.57 13.72 -20.69
N ASP A 46 11.42 13.64 -20.01
CA ASP A 46 11.20 12.62 -19.00
C ASP A 46 10.76 11.29 -19.61
N SER A 47 11.36 10.23 -19.09
CA SER A 47 11.12 8.84 -19.51
C SER A 47 9.83 8.25 -18.93
N PHE A 48 9.00 9.06 -18.29
CA PHE A 48 7.77 8.61 -17.63
C PHE A 48 6.59 9.48 -18.02
N GLN A 49 5.40 8.91 -17.90
CA GLN A 49 4.12 9.58 -18.10
C GLN A 49 3.38 9.67 -16.78
N LEU A 50 2.67 10.77 -16.57
CA LEU A 50 1.85 10.98 -15.38
C LEU A 50 0.37 10.94 -15.76
N TYR A 51 -0.38 10.02 -15.15
CA TYR A 51 -1.82 9.94 -15.29
C TYR A 51 -2.50 10.18 -13.94
N HIS A 52 -3.57 10.96 -13.94
CA HIS A 52 -4.34 11.28 -12.75
C HIS A 52 -5.79 10.84 -12.94
N TYR A 53 -6.32 10.13 -11.95
CA TYR A 53 -7.72 9.73 -11.91
C TYR A 53 -8.31 10.06 -10.54
N ARG A 54 -9.53 10.58 -10.54
CA ARG A 54 -10.33 10.73 -9.33
C ARG A 54 -11.36 9.60 -9.32
N ILE A 55 -11.43 8.87 -8.21
CA ILE A 55 -12.40 7.80 -8.00
C ILE A 55 -13.28 8.15 -6.79
N ASN A 56 -14.55 7.75 -6.82
CA ASN A 56 -15.52 8.06 -5.77
C ASN A 56 -15.95 6.79 -5.01
N THR A 57 -16.05 6.91 -3.69
CA THR A 57 -16.33 5.79 -2.77
C THR A 57 -17.80 5.43 -2.62
N LEU A 58 -18.73 6.21 -3.18
CA LEU A 58 -20.16 6.08 -2.93
C LEU A 58 -20.69 4.72 -3.40
N ASP A 59 -20.31 4.28 -4.59
CA ASP A 59 -20.83 3.04 -5.16
C ASP A 59 -20.32 1.79 -4.44
N LEU A 60 -19.07 1.84 -3.98
CA LEU A 60 -18.42 0.73 -3.30
C LEU A 60 -18.74 0.72 -1.81
N TYR A 61 -18.46 1.80 -1.08
CA TYR A 61 -18.52 1.85 0.39
C TYR A 61 -19.75 2.58 0.97
N LYS A 62 -20.65 3.11 0.12
CA LYS A 62 -21.86 3.87 0.54
C LYS A 62 -21.56 5.11 1.37
N VAL A 63 -20.37 5.69 1.15
CA VAL A 63 -19.94 6.96 1.71
C VAL A 63 -19.36 7.81 0.59
N ASP A 64 -19.60 9.12 0.60
CA ASP A 64 -19.16 10.03 -0.46
C ASP A 64 -17.83 10.69 -0.09
N TYR A 65 -16.75 10.01 -0.46
CA TYR A 65 -15.38 10.51 -0.44
C TYR A 65 -14.76 10.33 -1.82
N ASN A 66 -13.67 11.05 -2.03
CA ASN A 66 -12.85 10.90 -3.22
C ASN A 66 -11.52 10.26 -2.85
N VAL A 67 -10.92 9.56 -3.80
CA VAL A 67 -9.52 9.14 -3.77
C VAL A 67 -8.89 9.65 -5.06
N GLU A 68 -7.71 10.25 -4.97
CA GLU A 68 -6.93 10.67 -6.14
C GLU A 68 -5.80 9.67 -6.39
N LEU A 69 -5.79 9.10 -7.60
CA LEU A 69 -4.79 8.17 -8.10
C LEU A 69 -3.82 8.92 -9.00
N TYR A 70 -2.53 8.88 -8.68
CA TYR A 70 -1.46 9.41 -9.51
C TYR A 70 -0.57 8.26 -9.96
N ASN A 71 -0.66 7.92 -11.25
CA ASN A 71 0.12 6.87 -11.88
C ASN A 71 1.34 7.49 -12.55
N VAL A 72 2.51 7.14 -12.04
CA VAL A 72 3.79 7.41 -12.67
C VAL A 72 4.16 6.17 -13.47
N VAL A 73 3.95 6.23 -14.78
CA VAL A 73 4.13 5.11 -15.70
C VAL A 73 5.46 5.28 -16.43
N PHE A 74 6.40 4.38 -16.14
CA PHE A 74 7.64 4.24 -16.90
C PHE A 74 7.39 3.22 -18.02
N PRO A 75 7.33 3.64 -19.29
CA PRO A 75 7.04 2.74 -20.39
C PRO A 75 8.08 1.64 -20.52
N ARG A 76 7.66 0.48 -21.04
CA ARG A 76 8.57 -0.62 -21.37
C ARG A 76 9.68 -0.12 -22.31
N ASN A 77 10.90 -0.56 -22.03
CA ASN A 77 12.04 -0.40 -22.93
C ASN A 77 12.78 -1.74 -23.09
N GLU A 78 13.93 -1.74 -23.78
CA GLU A 78 14.71 -2.96 -24.03
C GLU A 78 15.21 -3.63 -22.74
N ARG A 79 15.39 -2.87 -21.66
CA ARG A 79 16.03 -3.32 -20.41
C ARG A 79 15.04 -3.53 -19.26
N SER A 80 13.79 -3.14 -19.44
CA SER A 80 12.80 -3.17 -18.35
C SER A 80 11.37 -3.30 -18.88
N TYR A 81 10.54 -3.95 -18.07
CA TYR A 81 9.09 -3.98 -18.26
C TYR A 81 8.47 -2.60 -18.04
N GLU A 82 7.19 -2.43 -18.38
CA GLU A 82 6.47 -1.23 -17.92
C GLU A 82 6.40 -1.26 -16.40
N ARG A 83 6.70 -0.12 -15.77
CA ARG A 83 6.69 0.03 -14.30
C ARG A 83 5.73 1.13 -13.92
N ILE A 84 5.01 0.92 -12.83
CA ILE A 84 4.00 1.86 -12.35
C ILE A 84 4.29 2.14 -10.89
N ILE A 85 4.50 3.41 -10.55
CA ILE A 85 4.38 3.88 -9.18
C ILE A 85 3.01 4.52 -9.05
N LEU A 86 2.15 3.92 -8.25
CA LEU A 86 0.85 4.45 -7.92
C LEU A 86 0.94 5.20 -6.60
N PHE A 87 0.67 6.49 -6.61
CA PHE A 87 0.33 7.22 -5.40
C PHE A 87 -1.19 7.32 -5.26
N SER A 88 -1.68 6.98 -4.08
CA SER A 88 -3.08 7.08 -3.71
C SER A 88 -3.21 8.10 -2.57
N ALA A 89 -3.84 9.25 -2.85
CA ALA A 89 -4.22 10.21 -1.82
C ALA A 89 -5.60 9.81 -1.30
N LEU A 90 -5.64 9.26 -0.08
CA LEU A 90 -6.83 8.76 0.59
C LEU A 90 -7.44 9.83 1.52
N PRO A 91 -8.76 9.81 1.75
CA PRO A 91 -9.42 10.78 2.61
C PRO A 91 -9.05 10.58 4.07
N ASP A 92 -8.80 11.69 4.75
CA ASP A 92 -8.87 11.78 6.19
C ASP A 92 -10.35 11.78 6.61
N PHE A 93 -10.76 10.85 7.50
CA PHE A 93 -12.17 10.67 7.85
C PHE A 93 -12.77 11.87 8.60
N HIS A 94 -11.96 12.63 9.34
CA HIS A 94 -12.41 13.82 10.05
C HIS A 94 -12.77 14.97 9.11
N SER A 95 -11.83 15.38 8.26
CA SER A 95 -12.01 16.55 7.37
C SER A 95 -12.58 16.22 6.00
N LYS A 96 -12.66 14.93 5.64
CA LYS A 96 -12.97 14.42 4.30
C LYS A 96 -12.02 14.90 3.21
N SER A 97 -10.94 15.58 3.56
CA SER A 97 -10.01 16.17 2.60
C SER A 97 -8.83 15.24 2.33
N LEU A 98 -8.33 15.28 1.10
CA LEU A 98 -7.15 14.51 0.68
C LEU A 98 -5.86 15.26 0.97
N TRP A 99 -5.92 16.59 1.00
CA TRP A 99 -4.77 17.47 1.01
C TRP A 99 -4.73 18.35 2.25
N ARG A 100 -3.51 18.64 2.71
CA ARG A 100 -3.20 19.62 3.75
C ARG A 100 -2.15 20.57 3.22
N GLU A 101 -2.37 21.86 3.41
CA GLU A 101 -1.39 22.90 3.11
C GLU A 101 -0.11 22.72 3.94
N ILE A 102 1.04 22.88 3.28
CA ILE A 102 2.36 22.88 3.90
C ILE A 102 2.67 24.32 4.32
N LYS A 103 2.57 24.61 5.62
CA LYS A 103 2.88 25.93 6.19
C LYS A 103 4.38 26.17 6.33
N ASP A 104 5.12 25.12 6.70
CA ASP A 104 6.56 25.17 6.84
C ASP A 104 7.21 24.62 5.57
N THR A 105 7.64 25.52 4.69
CA THR A 105 8.26 25.15 3.41
C THR A 105 9.68 24.62 3.58
N SER A 106 10.28 24.68 4.78
CA SER A 106 11.60 24.09 5.03
C SER A 106 11.62 22.57 4.84
N ILE A 107 10.46 21.89 4.98
CA ILE A 107 10.33 20.46 4.73
C ILE A 107 10.52 20.09 3.25
N LEU A 108 10.46 21.08 2.35
CA LEU A 108 10.62 20.90 0.91
C LEU A 108 12.09 20.94 0.47
N VAL A 109 13.03 21.28 1.35
CA VAL A 109 14.46 21.39 1.02
C VAL A 109 15.04 20.06 0.52
N ASN A 110 14.51 18.93 1.00
CA ASN A 110 14.91 17.58 0.60
C ASN A 110 13.78 16.84 -0.14
N VAL A 111 12.92 17.56 -0.86
CA VAL A 111 11.85 16.93 -1.63
C VAL A 111 12.45 16.15 -2.80
N ARG A 112 12.12 14.86 -2.87
CA ARG A 112 12.57 13.96 -3.93
C ARG A 112 11.74 14.16 -5.19
N LYS A 113 12.35 14.06 -6.37
CA LYS A 113 11.60 14.02 -7.63
C LYS A 113 11.02 12.64 -7.87
N VAL A 114 9.84 12.58 -8.48
CA VAL A 114 9.17 11.32 -8.84
C VAL A 114 10.06 10.40 -9.68
N LYS A 115 10.81 10.94 -10.64
CA LYS A 115 11.73 10.18 -11.51
C LYS A 115 12.77 9.39 -10.72
N GLU A 116 13.26 9.92 -9.61
CA GLU A 116 14.29 9.29 -8.78
C GLU A 116 13.78 8.03 -8.07
N LEU A 117 12.46 7.86 -7.97
CA LEU A 117 11.82 6.66 -7.42
C LEU A 117 11.88 5.47 -8.38
N GLU A 118 12.20 5.67 -9.66
CA GLU A 118 12.41 4.54 -10.59
C GLU A 118 13.49 3.58 -10.07
N ASN A 119 14.49 4.12 -9.36
CA ASN A 119 15.58 3.34 -8.75
C ASN A 119 15.10 2.35 -7.69
N LEU A 120 13.91 2.56 -7.11
CA LEU A 120 13.33 1.62 -6.14
C LEU A 120 12.96 0.27 -6.79
N PHE A 121 12.79 0.21 -8.11
CA PHE A 121 12.57 -1.05 -8.82
C PHE A 121 13.83 -1.88 -9.03
N MET A 122 15.02 -1.32 -8.74
CA MET A 122 16.25 -2.10 -8.83
C MET A 122 16.23 -3.18 -7.75
N PRO A 123 16.51 -4.45 -8.08
CA PRO A 123 16.68 -5.47 -7.06
C PRO A 123 17.83 -5.03 -6.15
N SER A 124 17.57 -4.93 -4.84
CA SER A 124 18.66 -4.77 -3.88
C SER A 124 19.61 -5.95 -4.11
N LEU A 125 20.87 -5.67 -4.45
CA LEU A 125 21.90 -6.71 -4.61
C LEU A 125 22.32 -7.33 -3.27
N GLY A 126 21.45 -7.27 -2.26
CA GLY A 126 21.64 -7.83 -0.93
C GLY A 126 20.30 -8.28 -0.40
N TYR A 127 20.22 -9.57 -0.06
CA TYR A 127 19.18 -10.13 0.79
C TYR A 127 19.32 -9.47 2.18
N HIS A 128 18.47 -8.52 2.52
CA HIS A 128 18.30 -8.09 3.90
C HIS A 128 17.07 -8.80 4.49
N ASP A 129 17.33 -9.82 5.29
CA ASP A 129 16.39 -10.46 6.24
C ASP A 129 14.98 -10.81 5.73
N GLY A 130 14.85 -11.29 4.48
CA GLY A 130 13.61 -11.88 3.98
C GLY A 130 12.40 -10.93 3.88
N MET A 131 12.60 -9.62 4.09
CA MET A 131 11.57 -8.57 4.04
C MET A 131 11.63 -7.70 2.76
N ASP A 132 12.58 -7.96 1.86
CA ASP A 132 12.93 -7.10 0.72
C ASP A 132 11.93 -7.06 -0.47
N LEU A 133 10.70 -7.57 -0.30
CA LEU A 133 9.62 -7.43 -1.29
C LEU A 133 8.62 -6.34 -0.90
N LYS A 134 9.07 -5.31 -0.19
CA LYS A 134 8.22 -4.18 0.17
C LYS A 134 7.84 -3.40 -1.10
N ARG A 135 6.58 -3.56 -1.53
CA ARG A 135 6.01 -2.90 -2.71
C ARG A 135 4.97 -1.84 -2.36
N LYS A 136 4.61 -1.71 -1.08
CA LYS A 136 3.56 -0.82 -0.59
C LYS A 136 4.08 -0.03 0.61
N PHE A 137 3.82 1.28 0.61
CA PHE A 137 4.41 2.25 1.53
C PHE A 137 3.36 3.26 1.98
N LEU A 138 2.81 3.08 3.19
CA LEU A 138 1.85 4.02 3.76
C LEU A 138 2.61 5.08 4.57
N HIS A 139 2.43 6.36 4.23
CA HIS A 139 3.06 7.51 4.88
C HIS A 139 4.60 7.60 4.84
N GLU A 140 5.29 6.67 4.18
CA GLU A 140 6.75 6.75 4.01
C GLU A 140 7.13 7.65 2.84
N TYR A 141 6.40 7.58 1.73
CA TYR A 141 6.54 8.49 0.58
C TYR A 141 5.29 9.38 0.49
N ILE A 142 5.44 10.64 0.91
CA ILE A 142 4.35 11.61 0.97
C ILE A 142 4.32 12.42 -0.31
N LEU A 143 3.23 12.28 -1.07
CA LEU A 143 3.03 13.06 -2.27
C LEU A 143 2.80 14.54 -1.93
N VAL A 144 3.55 15.42 -2.58
CA VAL A 144 3.46 16.88 -2.51
C VAL A 144 3.07 17.42 -3.87
N LYS A 145 2.09 18.32 -3.92
CA LYS A 145 1.75 19.07 -5.14
C LYS A 145 1.82 20.58 -4.90
N LYS A 146 2.15 21.32 -5.95
CA LYS A 146 2.13 22.78 -5.95
C LYS A 146 0.86 23.28 -6.64
N SER A 147 0.18 24.26 -6.05
CA SER A 147 -0.95 24.97 -6.67
C SER A 147 -0.77 26.48 -6.41
N GLY A 148 -0.49 27.23 -7.48
CA GLY A 148 -0.03 28.62 -7.35
C GLY A 148 1.29 28.68 -6.56
N ASP A 149 1.35 29.53 -5.55
CA ASP A 149 2.52 29.67 -4.66
C ASP A 149 2.47 28.76 -3.43
N THR A 150 1.42 27.95 -3.31
CA THR A 150 1.17 27.12 -2.13
C THR A 150 1.47 25.65 -2.41
N TYR A 151 2.05 24.96 -1.43
CA TYR A 151 2.32 23.53 -1.48
C TYR A 151 1.33 22.76 -0.60
N PHE A 152 0.94 21.59 -1.08
CA PHE A 152 0.01 20.70 -0.39
C PHE A 152 0.60 19.30 -0.31
N GLN A 153 0.47 18.65 0.84
CA GLN A 153 0.79 17.23 1.02
C GLN A 153 -0.47 16.39 1.13
N ALA A 154 -0.40 15.16 0.64
CA ALA A 154 -1.45 14.17 0.87
C ALA A 154 -1.55 13.86 2.38
N LYS A 155 -2.77 13.84 2.92
CA LYS A 155 -3.03 13.55 4.34
C LYS A 155 -2.76 12.09 4.64
N VAL A 156 -3.39 11.20 3.86
CA VAL A 156 -3.13 9.75 3.85
C VAL A 156 -2.59 9.39 2.49
N CYS A 157 -1.34 8.94 2.44
CA CYS A 157 -0.62 8.70 1.19
C CYS A 157 -0.13 7.25 1.17
N LEU A 158 -0.61 6.48 0.21
CA LEU A 158 -0.15 5.13 -0.07
C LEU A 158 0.60 5.15 -1.40
N MET A 159 1.88 4.77 -1.38
CA MET A 159 2.66 4.52 -2.59
C MET A 159 2.74 3.02 -2.83
N GLU A 160 2.48 2.58 -4.06
CA GLU A 160 2.53 1.17 -4.48
C GLU A 160 3.31 1.02 -5.77
N MET A 161 4.03 -0.08 -5.91
CA MET A 161 4.94 -0.32 -7.02
C MET A 161 4.59 -1.60 -7.78
N PHE A 162 4.36 -1.46 -9.07
CA PHE A 162 3.98 -2.55 -9.96
C PHE A 162 4.89 -2.65 -11.19
N GLU A 163 5.12 -3.87 -11.65
CA GLU A 163 5.74 -4.15 -12.95
C GLU A 163 4.75 -4.94 -13.82
N VAL A 164 4.65 -4.59 -15.10
CA VAL A 164 3.67 -5.22 -16.01
C VAL A 164 4.36 -6.16 -16.97
N LYS A 165 3.94 -7.43 -16.96
CA LYS A 165 4.38 -8.46 -17.90
C LYS A 165 3.26 -8.92 -18.80
N ASN A 166 3.65 -9.35 -19.99
CA ASN A 166 2.76 -9.95 -20.97
C ASN A 166 3.44 -11.24 -21.46
N MET A 167 3.45 -12.26 -20.59
CA MET A 167 4.15 -13.53 -20.84
C MET A 167 3.42 -14.68 -20.18
N THR A 168 3.26 -15.80 -20.89
CA THR A 168 2.71 -17.04 -20.34
C THR A 168 3.46 -17.43 -19.07
N PRO A 169 2.80 -17.46 -17.90
CA PRO A 169 3.47 -17.84 -16.66
C PRO A 169 3.78 -19.34 -16.68
N ILE A 170 5.05 -19.69 -16.50
CA ILE A 170 5.46 -21.07 -16.18
C ILE A 170 5.31 -21.32 -14.67
N ILE A 171 5.53 -20.26 -13.87
CA ILE A 171 5.36 -20.22 -12.42
C ILE A 171 4.47 -19.03 -12.06
N PRO A 172 3.80 -19.05 -10.89
CA PRO A 172 2.99 -17.93 -10.42
C PRO A 172 3.78 -16.62 -10.37
N SER A 173 3.13 -15.51 -10.71
CA SER A 173 3.74 -14.18 -10.62
C SER A 173 4.07 -13.80 -9.17
N PRO A 174 5.24 -13.20 -8.91
CA PRO A 174 5.57 -12.65 -7.61
C PRO A 174 4.74 -11.40 -7.29
N TYR A 175 4.71 -11.03 -6.01
CA TYR A 175 4.10 -9.80 -5.53
C TYR A 175 4.68 -8.53 -6.20
N GLY A 176 3.80 -7.62 -6.59
CA GLY A 176 4.10 -6.44 -7.39
C GLY A 176 4.16 -6.69 -8.90
N LEU A 177 3.88 -7.90 -9.40
CA LEU A 177 3.91 -8.21 -10.83
C LEU A 177 2.51 -8.41 -11.41
N LEU A 178 2.13 -7.57 -12.36
CA LEU A 178 0.88 -7.65 -13.11
C LEU A 178 1.09 -8.41 -14.41
N ASN A 179 0.67 -9.67 -14.48
CA ASN A 179 0.84 -10.48 -15.69
C ASN A 179 -0.46 -10.56 -16.51
N LEU A 180 -0.42 -9.98 -17.72
CA LEU A 180 -1.57 -9.89 -18.62
C LEU A 180 -1.92 -11.21 -19.35
N GLN A 181 -1.04 -12.23 -19.30
CA GLN A 181 -1.30 -13.56 -19.88
C GLN A 181 -1.62 -14.63 -18.82
N GLU A 182 -1.80 -14.24 -17.56
CA GLU A 182 -2.38 -15.15 -16.58
C GLU A 182 -3.77 -15.59 -17.00
N GLN A 183 -4.14 -16.84 -16.70
CA GLN A 183 -5.53 -17.27 -16.87
C GLN A 183 -6.38 -16.54 -15.83
N PRO A 184 -7.40 -15.76 -16.24
CA PRO A 184 -8.22 -15.02 -15.29
C PRO A 184 -8.91 -15.97 -14.32
N LEU A 185 -8.77 -15.69 -13.02
CA LEU A 185 -9.41 -16.45 -11.94
C LEU A 185 -10.17 -15.49 -11.05
N SER A 186 -11.51 -15.52 -11.09
CA SER A 186 -12.30 -14.67 -10.19
C SER A 186 -12.12 -15.10 -8.73
N LEU A 187 -12.28 -14.16 -7.81
CA LEU A 187 -12.19 -14.44 -6.38
C LEU A 187 -13.16 -15.56 -5.99
N ALA A 188 -14.42 -15.49 -6.44
CA ALA A 188 -15.41 -16.52 -6.16
C ALA A 188 -15.00 -17.92 -6.69
N ALA A 189 -14.31 -18.00 -7.84
CA ALA A 189 -13.78 -19.26 -8.34
C ALA A 189 -12.55 -19.72 -7.54
N TYR A 190 -11.68 -18.80 -7.14
CA TYR A 190 -10.55 -19.07 -6.26
C TYR A 190 -11.03 -19.65 -4.92
N LEU A 191 -12.06 -19.08 -4.29
CA LEU A 191 -12.57 -19.56 -3.00
C LEU A 191 -13.17 -20.97 -3.07
N LYS A 192 -13.70 -21.40 -4.22
CA LYS A 192 -14.25 -22.77 -4.39
C LYS A 192 -13.21 -23.86 -4.20
N ASN A 193 -11.92 -23.53 -4.36
CA ASN A 193 -10.82 -24.47 -4.15
C ASN A 193 -10.49 -24.67 -2.67
N TYR A 194 -11.15 -23.93 -1.77
CA TYR A 194 -10.95 -24.01 -0.33
C TYR A 194 -12.22 -24.59 0.34
N THR A 195 -12.02 -25.61 1.16
CA THR A 195 -13.02 -26.18 2.07
C THR A 195 -13.03 -25.41 3.39
N GLU A 196 -14.11 -25.49 4.18
CA GLU A 196 -14.12 -24.89 5.52
C GLU A 196 -12.93 -25.37 6.39
N ASP A 197 -12.50 -26.63 6.24
CA ASP A 197 -11.37 -27.18 7.00
C ASP A 197 -10.01 -26.64 6.53
N THR A 198 -9.85 -26.33 5.23
CA THR A 198 -8.65 -25.64 4.73
C THR A 198 -8.62 -24.17 5.12
N VAL A 199 -9.78 -23.49 5.15
CA VAL A 199 -9.91 -22.13 5.68
C VAL A 199 -9.63 -22.06 7.19
N ARG A 200 -10.00 -23.09 7.96
CA ARG A 200 -9.73 -23.18 9.41
C ARG A 200 -8.29 -23.54 9.76
N SER A 201 -7.58 -24.25 8.88
CA SER A 201 -6.22 -24.74 9.12
C SER A 201 -5.11 -23.93 8.45
N GLN A 202 -5.44 -23.07 7.47
CA GLN A 202 -4.48 -22.27 6.72
C GLN A 202 -4.83 -20.78 6.76
N SER A 203 -3.77 -19.98 6.75
CA SER A 203 -3.81 -18.52 6.66
C SER A 203 -4.54 -18.07 5.42
N TYR A 204 -5.72 -17.49 5.59
CA TYR A 204 -6.53 -17.08 4.46
C TYR A 204 -6.23 -15.61 4.10
N PRO A 205 -5.85 -15.29 2.85
CA PRO A 205 -5.50 -13.92 2.46
C PRO A 205 -6.74 -13.02 2.26
N VAL A 206 -7.93 -13.51 2.63
CA VAL A 206 -9.20 -12.83 2.34
C VAL A 206 -10.05 -12.74 3.60
N HIS A 207 -10.41 -11.55 4.04
CA HIS A 207 -11.39 -11.38 5.12
C HIS A 207 -12.82 -11.51 4.57
N ILE A 208 -13.22 -12.70 4.11
CA ILE A 208 -14.63 -13.00 3.79
C ILE A 208 -15.20 -13.83 4.93
N PHE A 209 -16.52 -13.72 5.15
CA PHE A 209 -17.31 -14.50 6.11
C PHE A 209 -17.25 -14.03 7.56
N GLY A 210 -16.58 -12.90 7.85
CA GLY A 210 -16.49 -12.30 9.18
C GLY A 210 -16.19 -13.29 10.30
N LYS A 211 -15.27 -14.19 10.00
CA LYS A 211 -14.45 -14.91 10.98
C LYS A 211 -13.02 -14.48 10.71
N GLU A 212 -12.40 -13.87 11.71
CA GLU A 212 -10.98 -13.55 11.69
C GLU A 212 -10.21 -14.85 11.87
N TYR A 213 -9.75 -15.44 10.77
CA TYR A 213 -8.80 -16.53 10.85
C TYR A 213 -7.40 -15.91 10.84
N GLY A 214 -6.73 -15.97 11.98
CA GLY A 214 -5.35 -15.50 12.12
C GLY A 214 -4.44 -16.19 11.09
N VAL A 215 -3.63 -15.38 10.40
CA VAL A 215 -2.66 -15.87 9.43
C VAL A 215 -1.59 -16.68 10.18
N ASN A 216 -1.52 -17.98 9.97
CA ASN A 216 -0.34 -18.79 10.29
C ASN A 216 0.89 -18.24 9.50
N TYR A 217 1.80 -17.62 10.24
CA TYR A 217 2.98 -16.90 9.75
C TYR A 217 3.91 -17.72 8.85
N LYS A 218 3.84 -19.06 8.92
CA LYS A 218 4.78 -19.93 8.22
C LYS A 218 4.68 -19.82 6.69
N GLU A 219 3.51 -19.51 6.13
CA GLU A 219 3.31 -19.50 4.66
C GLU A 219 2.70 -18.19 4.10
N GLY A 220 2.30 -17.24 4.96
CA GLY A 220 1.50 -16.09 4.56
C GLY A 220 2.12 -15.21 3.46
N TRP A 221 3.35 -14.72 3.69
CA TRP A 221 4.05 -13.85 2.73
C TRP A 221 4.41 -14.56 1.42
N ARG A 222 4.54 -15.90 1.43
CA ARG A 222 4.81 -16.70 0.22
C ARG A 222 3.60 -16.77 -0.71
N MET A 223 2.41 -16.48 -0.19
CA MET A 223 1.18 -16.41 -0.99
C MET A 223 0.87 -15.00 -1.48
N TRP A 224 1.71 -14.01 -1.12
CA TRP A 224 1.49 -12.64 -1.54
C TRP A 224 1.65 -12.49 -3.05
N LYS A 225 0.60 -11.99 -3.73
CA LYS A 225 0.61 -11.73 -5.16
C LYS A 225 -0.59 -10.89 -5.60
N GLU A 226 -0.43 -10.23 -6.73
CA GLU A 226 -1.52 -9.76 -7.57
C GLU A 226 -1.81 -10.85 -8.61
N TYR A 227 -3.07 -11.29 -8.74
CA TYR A 227 -3.47 -12.20 -9.81
C TYR A 227 -4.53 -11.57 -10.70
N LEU A 228 -4.49 -11.90 -11.99
CA LEU A 228 -5.50 -11.45 -12.95
C LEU A 228 -6.83 -12.14 -12.65
N SER A 229 -7.88 -11.36 -12.35
CA SER A 229 -9.20 -11.90 -12.03
C SER A 229 -10.21 -11.76 -13.16
N ARG A 230 -10.11 -10.69 -13.95
CA ARG A 230 -11.01 -10.44 -15.08
C ARG A 230 -10.34 -9.60 -16.16
N VAL A 231 -10.71 -9.84 -17.42
CA VAL A 231 -10.39 -8.99 -18.55
C VAL A 231 -11.70 -8.48 -19.17
N PHE A 232 -11.74 -7.21 -19.55
CA PHE A 232 -12.90 -6.61 -20.22
C PHE A 232 -12.46 -5.45 -21.13
N VAL A 233 -13.38 -4.96 -21.95
CA VAL A 233 -13.16 -3.79 -22.81
C VAL A 233 -13.86 -2.59 -22.20
N THR A 234 -13.14 -1.47 -22.08
CA THR A 234 -13.67 -0.19 -21.61
C THR A 234 -14.59 0.45 -22.65
N ASN A 235 -15.36 1.47 -22.25
CA ASN A 235 -16.22 2.23 -23.17
C ASN A 235 -15.43 2.95 -24.28
N THR A 236 -14.13 3.19 -24.09
CA THR A 236 -13.23 3.77 -25.08
C THR A 236 -12.63 2.72 -26.03
N GLY A 237 -13.02 1.45 -25.91
CA GLY A 237 -12.54 0.35 -26.76
C GLY A 237 -11.18 -0.25 -26.34
N GLN A 238 -10.61 0.19 -25.21
CA GLN A 238 -9.33 -0.33 -24.72
C GLN A 238 -9.53 -1.55 -23.82
N SER A 239 -8.62 -2.53 -23.92
CA SER A 239 -8.56 -3.66 -22.98
C SER A 239 -8.20 -3.18 -21.58
N ALA A 240 -8.95 -3.64 -20.59
CA ALA A 240 -8.74 -3.43 -19.17
C ALA A 240 -8.57 -4.77 -18.45
N TYR A 241 -7.66 -4.78 -17.48
CA TYR A 241 -7.25 -5.96 -16.74
C TYR A 241 -7.49 -5.69 -15.27
N GLN A 242 -8.41 -6.46 -14.68
CA GLN A 242 -8.72 -6.38 -13.27
C GLN A 242 -7.88 -7.41 -12.50
N PHE A 243 -7.24 -6.94 -11.45
CA PHE A 243 -6.41 -7.72 -10.56
C PHE A 243 -6.99 -7.75 -9.14
N TRP A 244 -6.64 -8.80 -8.41
CA TRP A 244 -6.87 -8.92 -6.98
C TRP A 244 -5.56 -9.15 -6.25
N THR A 245 -5.33 -8.43 -5.15
CA THR A 245 -4.17 -8.56 -4.27
C THR A 245 -4.47 -9.57 -3.16
N SER A 246 -3.84 -10.73 -3.28
CA SER A 246 -3.71 -11.71 -2.22
C SER A 246 -2.61 -11.28 -1.30
N ALA A 247 -2.94 -10.62 -0.19
CA ALA A 247 -1.98 -10.29 0.85
C ALA A 247 -2.68 -10.23 2.20
N ALA A 248 -1.96 -10.58 3.25
CA ALA A 248 -2.44 -10.43 4.61
C ALA A 248 -1.26 -10.24 5.57
N SER A 249 -1.30 -9.19 6.38
CA SER A 249 -0.38 -8.98 7.49
C SER A 249 -1.06 -9.38 8.81
N ASN A 250 -0.30 -9.98 9.74
CA ASN A 250 -0.82 -10.46 11.01
C ASN A 250 -0.98 -9.32 12.05
N ILE A 251 -1.46 -8.16 11.60
CA ILE A 251 -1.61 -6.99 12.46
C ILE A 251 -3.09 -6.90 12.85
N ALA A 252 -3.44 -7.56 13.96
CA ALA A 252 -4.81 -7.62 14.46
C ALA A 252 -5.40 -6.23 14.76
N ASP A 253 -4.55 -5.28 15.16
CA ASP A 253 -4.99 -3.98 15.71
C ASP A 253 -4.80 -2.79 14.73
N PHE A 254 -4.27 -3.01 13.53
CA PHE A 254 -3.99 -1.93 12.58
C PHE A 254 -4.47 -2.25 11.15
N PRO A 255 -4.71 -1.22 10.32
CA PRO A 255 -5.07 -1.43 8.92
C PRO A 255 -4.03 -2.28 8.18
N ASP A 256 -4.51 -3.30 7.45
CA ASP A 256 -3.63 -4.21 6.71
C ASP A 256 -3.15 -3.59 5.40
N ILE A 257 -2.10 -2.79 5.50
CA ILE A 257 -1.47 -2.08 4.36
C ILE A 257 -0.94 -3.06 3.31
N SER A 258 -0.67 -4.33 3.67
CA SER A 258 -0.20 -5.33 2.71
C SER A 258 -1.20 -5.57 1.58
N ARG A 259 -2.50 -5.30 1.80
CA ARG A 259 -3.54 -5.39 0.76
C ARG A 259 -3.54 -4.20 -0.19
N GLY A 260 -3.19 -3.00 0.32
CA GLY A 260 -3.10 -1.77 -0.47
C GLY A 260 -4.34 -1.49 -1.31
N ILE A 261 -4.14 -1.17 -2.60
CA ILE A 261 -5.22 -1.21 -3.57
C ILE A 261 -5.56 -2.68 -3.89
N GLU A 262 -6.65 -3.16 -3.30
CA GLU A 262 -6.86 -4.61 -3.20
C GLU A 262 -7.43 -5.21 -4.48
N ARG A 263 -8.57 -4.70 -4.94
CA ARG A 263 -9.11 -4.94 -6.29
C ARG A 263 -8.82 -3.71 -7.10
N PHE A 264 -8.26 -3.86 -8.30
CA PHE A 264 -7.93 -2.71 -9.14
C PHE A 264 -7.95 -3.04 -10.62
N VAL A 265 -8.06 -1.99 -11.44
CA VAL A 265 -8.12 -2.10 -12.90
C VAL A 265 -6.94 -1.36 -13.51
N TYR A 266 -6.15 -2.10 -14.27
CA TYR A 266 -5.05 -1.61 -15.08
C TYR A 266 -5.47 -1.48 -16.55
N VAL A 267 -5.05 -0.39 -17.19
CA VAL A 267 -5.14 -0.18 -18.64
C VAL A 267 -3.73 0.07 -19.20
N PRO A 268 -3.31 -0.68 -20.23
CA PRO A 268 -1.98 -0.51 -20.83
C PRO A 268 -1.65 0.92 -21.23
N GLY A 269 -0.46 1.38 -20.81
CA GLY A 269 0.03 2.74 -21.06
C GLY A 269 -0.74 3.85 -20.34
N ARG A 270 -1.71 3.52 -19.48
CA ARG A 270 -2.53 4.49 -18.71
C ARG A 270 -2.38 4.29 -17.20
N GLY A 271 -1.85 3.15 -16.78
CA GLY A 271 -1.71 2.75 -15.38
C GLY A 271 -3.01 2.22 -14.78
N ILE A 272 -3.12 2.34 -13.45
CA ILE A 272 -4.26 1.89 -12.65
C ILE A 272 -5.33 2.99 -12.64
N ILE A 273 -6.51 2.67 -13.16
CA ILE A 273 -7.60 3.63 -13.40
C ILE A 273 -8.76 3.50 -12.40
N GLY A 274 -8.67 2.55 -11.48
CA GLY A 274 -9.73 2.27 -10.51
C GLY A 274 -9.29 1.21 -9.52
N GLY A 275 -9.94 1.17 -8.37
CA GLY A 275 -9.74 0.12 -7.39
C GLY A 275 -10.50 0.26 -6.09
N SER A 276 -10.01 -0.41 -5.06
CA SER A 276 -10.61 -0.50 -3.72
C SER A 276 -9.53 -0.42 -2.65
N TYR A 277 -9.85 0.24 -1.54
CA TYR A 277 -8.96 0.47 -0.40
C TYR A 277 -9.60 -0.09 0.87
N ASP A 278 -9.89 -1.39 0.87
CA ASP A 278 -10.66 -2.03 1.92
C ASP A 278 -10.01 -1.87 3.29
N PHE A 279 -8.68 -1.95 3.37
CA PHE A 279 -7.94 -1.71 4.61
C PHE A 279 -8.21 -0.32 5.20
N HIS A 280 -8.48 0.69 4.37
CA HIS A 280 -8.72 2.07 4.81
C HIS A 280 -10.17 2.27 5.27
N PHE A 281 -11.13 1.60 4.63
CA PHE A 281 -12.57 1.79 4.89
C PHE A 281 -13.21 0.68 5.75
N PHE A 282 -12.47 -0.36 6.10
CA PHE A 282 -12.97 -1.48 6.91
C PHE A 282 -13.09 -1.09 8.39
N LYS A 283 -14.27 -1.31 8.98
CA LYS A 283 -14.50 -1.08 10.41
C LYS A 283 -13.86 -2.20 11.22
N HIS A 284 -12.70 -1.94 11.82
CA HIS A 284 -12.11 -2.83 12.81
C HIS A 284 -12.94 -2.81 14.11
N ASP A 285 -12.90 -3.89 14.90
CA ASP A 285 -13.57 -3.99 16.21
C ASP A 285 -12.60 -3.46 17.29
N LEU A 286 -12.94 -2.37 17.96
CA LEU A 286 -11.96 -1.46 18.54
C LEU A 286 -11.90 -1.53 20.07
N ARG A 287 -10.97 -2.33 20.60
CA ARG A 287 -10.45 -2.12 21.96
C ARG A 287 -9.24 -1.18 22.00
N VAL A 288 -8.83 -0.62 20.85
CA VAL A 288 -7.58 0.15 20.68
C VAL A 288 -7.81 1.60 20.23
N LEU A 289 -9.02 1.99 19.81
CA LEU A 289 -9.31 3.37 19.32
C LEU A 289 -10.00 4.30 20.33
N ASP A 290 -10.09 3.93 21.62
CA ASP A 290 -10.56 4.82 22.70
C ASP A 290 -9.70 6.08 22.90
N HIS A 291 -8.62 6.25 22.14
CA HIS A 291 -7.72 7.39 22.21
C HIS A 291 -7.65 8.25 20.93
N ASN A 292 -8.33 7.89 19.83
CA ASN A 292 -8.40 8.70 18.60
C ASN A 292 -9.69 8.45 17.80
N PRO A 293 -10.82 9.09 18.16
CA PRO A 293 -12.08 9.00 17.42
C PRO A 293 -11.99 9.51 15.96
N ASP A 294 -10.93 10.26 15.63
CA ASP A 294 -10.71 10.87 14.31
C ASP A 294 -10.21 9.87 13.23
N LEU A 295 -9.90 8.63 13.60
CA LEU A 295 -9.38 7.58 12.70
C LEU A 295 -10.40 6.48 12.37
N LEU A 296 -11.66 6.61 12.78
CA LEU A 296 -12.66 5.56 12.56
C LEU A 296 -12.90 5.34 11.06
N PRO A 297 -12.57 4.15 10.52
CA PRO A 297 -12.88 3.81 9.14
C PRO A 297 -14.39 3.87 8.92
N THR A 298 -14.85 4.75 8.04
CA THR A 298 -16.30 4.88 7.79
C THR A 298 -16.66 4.26 6.46
N ASN A 299 -17.41 3.16 6.50
CA ASN A 299 -18.28 2.73 5.42
C ASN A 299 -19.73 2.62 5.95
N SER A 300 -20.71 2.66 5.05
CA SER A 300 -22.14 2.53 5.39
C SER A 300 -22.74 1.21 4.90
N LEU A 301 -21.90 0.19 4.69
CA LEU A 301 -22.34 -1.13 4.23
C LEU A 301 -22.80 -2.00 5.40
N THR A 302 -23.75 -2.89 5.11
CA THR A 302 -23.96 -4.08 5.96
C THR A 302 -22.80 -5.06 5.74
N LYS A 303 -22.65 -6.03 6.65
CA LYS A 303 -21.65 -7.11 6.50
C LYS A 303 -21.88 -7.89 5.20
N GLU A 304 -23.14 -8.13 4.85
CA GLU A 304 -23.54 -8.81 3.62
C GLU A 304 -23.16 -7.98 2.39
N GLY A 305 -23.46 -6.68 2.38
CA GLY A 305 -23.11 -5.80 1.27
C GLY A 305 -21.59 -5.64 1.08
N TRP A 306 -20.83 -5.63 2.17
CA TRP A 306 -19.37 -5.69 2.11
C TRP A 306 -18.89 -6.98 1.46
N ASN A 307 -19.35 -8.13 1.96
CA ASN A 307 -18.96 -9.44 1.43
C ASN A 307 -19.37 -9.59 -0.05
N GLU A 308 -20.55 -9.11 -0.43
CA GLU A 308 -21.00 -9.12 -1.82
C GLU A 308 -20.05 -8.32 -2.70
N ASN A 309 -19.72 -7.07 -2.32
CA ASN A 309 -18.76 -6.25 -3.06
C ASN A 309 -17.40 -6.95 -3.23
N VAL A 310 -16.90 -7.63 -2.18
CA VAL A 310 -15.65 -8.41 -2.22
C VAL A 310 -15.78 -9.59 -3.17
N LEU A 311 -16.82 -10.41 -3.02
CA LEU A 311 -17.05 -11.61 -3.84
C LEU A 311 -17.29 -11.30 -5.32
N THR A 312 -17.95 -10.19 -5.64
CA THR A 312 -18.16 -9.73 -7.01
C THR A 312 -16.99 -8.90 -7.53
N GLU A 313 -15.94 -8.74 -6.72
CA GLU A 313 -14.73 -7.97 -7.01
C GLU A 313 -15.04 -6.55 -7.50
N LYS A 314 -16.00 -5.89 -6.85
CA LYS A 314 -16.41 -4.54 -7.21
C LYS A 314 -15.29 -3.54 -6.93
N VAL A 315 -15.10 -2.60 -7.84
CA VAL A 315 -14.09 -1.54 -7.77
C VAL A 315 -14.72 -0.17 -7.99
N MET A 316 -14.09 0.87 -7.44
CA MET A 316 -14.36 2.25 -7.83
C MET A 316 -13.62 2.54 -9.13
N MET A 317 -14.29 3.12 -10.11
CA MET A 317 -13.67 3.48 -11.39
C MET A 317 -13.46 4.98 -11.48
N GLY A 318 -12.35 5.39 -12.10
CA GLY A 318 -12.08 6.78 -12.39
C GLY A 318 -12.89 7.31 -13.57
N ASP A 319 -12.86 8.63 -13.70
CA ASP A 319 -13.59 9.38 -14.73
C ASP A 319 -13.25 8.98 -16.18
N PHE A 320 -12.21 8.16 -16.38
CA PHE A 320 -11.78 7.63 -17.68
C PHE A 320 -12.80 6.72 -18.39
N ILE A 321 -13.76 6.13 -17.65
CA ILE A 321 -14.73 5.16 -18.21
C ILE A 321 -16.12 5.76 -18.42
N ARG A 322 -16.40 6.97 -17.92
CA ARG A 322 -17.75 7.55 -18.00
C ARG A 322 -18.07 8.17 -19.36
#